data_AF-A0A931HA02-F1
#
_entry.id   AF-A0A931HA02-F1
#
_cell.length_a   1.000
_cell.length_b   1.000
_cell.length_c   1.000
_cell.angle_alpha   90.00
_cell.angle_beta   90.00
_cell.angle_gamma   90.00
#
_symmetry.space_group_name_H-M   'P 1'
#
loop_
_entity.id
_entity.type
_entity.pdbx_description
1 polymer ?
#
loop_
_entity_poly.entity_id
_entity_poly.type
_entity_poly.pdbx_seq_one_letter_code
_entity_poly.pdbx_strand_id
1 'polypeptide(L)'
;MTGAHKRLERLRRLEKVRAIARQSAALEAAQAESTLKQLHALSDRTRSLAESYGARRGARDGAALGQLGRFVTGLQAIAQSTAGDALRARSIADAKQQQLAEAERRRAASQERAELQERMIAKAAQPLVLGARRASGTDLE
;
A
#
# COMPACT_ATOMS: atom_id res chain seq x y z
N MET A 1 31.73 21.74 -5.06
CA MET A 1 30.29 21.56 -4.76
C MET A 1 29.82 22.63 -3.77
N THR A 2 28.81 23.43 -4.13
CA THR A 2 28.25 24.45 -3.22
C THR A 2 27.38 23.81 -2.12
N GLY A 3 27.14 24.50 -1.00
CA GLY A 3 26.32 23.97 0.10
C GLY A 3 24.89 23.58 -0.31
N ALA A 4 24.33 24.25 -1.33
CA ALA A 4 23.03 23.92 -1.90
C ALA A 4 23.01 22.54 -2.59
N HIS A 5 24.07 22.18 -3.32
CA HIS A 5 24.19 20.87 -3.97
C HIS A 5 24.31 19.73 -2.94
N LYS A 6 25.06 19.93 -1.85
CA LYS A 6 25.14 18.94 -0.75
C LYS A 6 23.79 18.70 -0.07
N ARG A 7 22.98 19.76 0.12
CA ARG A 7 21.62 19.64 0.65
C ARG A 7 20.71 18.86 -0.30
N LEU A 8 20.80 19.12 -1.60
CA LEU A 8 20.04 18.39 -2.61
C LEU A 8 20.38 16.90 -2.63
N GLU A 9 21.66 16.53 -2.58
CA GLU A 9 22.05 15.11 -2.51
C GLU A 9 21.46 14.40 -1.29
N ARG A 10 21.46 15.06 -0.13
CA ARG A 10 20.84 14.52 1.08
C ARG A 10 19.34 14.31 0.91
N LEU A 11 18.64 15.24 0.26
CA LEU A 11 17.21 15.10 -0.05
C LEU A 11 16.94 13.95 -1.01
N ARG A 12 17.73 13.80 -2.07
CA ARG A 12 17.61 12.66 -3.02
C ARG A 12 17.87 11.31 -2.34
N ARG A 13 18.84 11.24 -1.41
CA ARG A 13 19.06 10.02 -0.60
C ARG A 13 17.85 9.70 0.27
N LEU A 14 17.27 10.71 0.93
CA LEU A 14 16.05 10.54 1.72
C LEU A 14 14.87 10.08 0.87
N GLU A 15 14.69 10.67 -0.32
CA GLU A 15 13.66 10.26 -1.27
C GLU A 15 13.79 8.78 -1.65
N LYS A 16 15.00 8.31 -1.95
CA LYS A 16 15.26 6.88 -2.22
C LYS A 16 14.85 5.99 -1.06
N VAL A 17 15.23 6.35 0.17
CA VAL A 17 14.83 5.59 1.38
C VAL A 17 13.30 5.58 1.54
N ARG A 18 12.63 6.71 1.28
CA ARG A 18 11.16 6.80 1.34
C ARG A 18 10.48 6.00 0.22
N ALA A 19 11.06 5.93 -0.96
CA ALA A 19 10.56 5.10 -2.06
C ALA A 19 10.61 3.62 -1.70
N ILE A 20 11.73 3.15 -1.12
CA ILE A 20 11.87 1.78 -0.63
C ILE A 20 10.83 1.50 0.47
N ALA A 21 10.70 2.40 1.45
CA ALA A 21 9.70 2.24 2.52
C ALA A 21 8.26 2.17 1.99
N ARG A 22 7.93 2.98 0.97
CA ARG A 22 6.62 2.92 0.29
C ARG A 22 6.41 1.59 -0.45
N GLN A 23 7.45 1.08 -1.10
CA GLN A 23 7.39 -0.22 -1.78
C GLN A 23 7.19 -1.36 -0.78
N SER A 24 7.91 -1.37 0.34
CA SER A 24 7.73 -2.36 1.42
C SER A 24 6.32 -2.29 2.00
N ALA A 25 5.81 -1.09 2.30
CA ALA A 25 4.44 -0.93 2.79
C ALA A 25 3.39 -1.43 1.77
N ALA A 26 3.63 -1.22 0.47
CA ALA A 26 2.74 -1.70 -0.57
C ALA A 26 2.70 -3.24 -0.65
N LEU A 27 3.87 -3.89 -0.54
CA LEU A 27 3.96 -5.35 -0.50
C LEU A 27 3.24 -5.92 0.73
N GLU A 28 3.45 -5.33 1.90
CA GLU A 28 2.79 -5.77 3.13
C GLU A 28 1.26 -5.59 3.07
N ALA A 29 0.77 -4.48 2.51
CA ALA A 29 -0.65 -4.27 2.29
C ALA A 29 -1.25 -5.30 1.32
N ALA A 30 -0.58 -5.55 0.20
CA ALA A 30 -1.02 -6.56 -0.78
C ALA A 30 -1.04 -7.98 -0.17
N GLN A 31 -0.05 -8.34 0.65
CA GLN A 31 -0.02 -9.62 1.37
C GLN A 31 -1.16 -9.75 2.38
N ALA A 32 -1.46 -8.69 3.13
CA ALA A 32 -2.57 -8.67 4.09
C ALA A 32 -3.93 -8.83 3.37
N GLU A 33 -4.14 -8.11 2.26
CA GLU A 33 -5.34 -8.26 1.43
C GLU A 33 -5.47 -9.66 0.82
N SER A 34 -4.36 -10.25 0.36
CA SER A 34 -4.35 -11.62 -0.17
C SER A 34 -4.77 -12.63 0.90
N THR A 35 -4.22 -12.53 2.11
CA THR A 35 -4.60 -13.36 3.25
C THR A 35 -6.07 -13.23 3.58
N LEU A 36 -6.59 -12.00 3.63
CA LEU A 36 -8.02 -11.74 3.86
C LEU A 36 -8.90 -12.42 2.80
N LYS A 37 -8.56 -12.28 1.52
CA LYS A 37 -9.28 -12.94 0.42
C LYS A 37 -9.26 -14.46 0.54
N GLN A 38 -8.12 -15.04 0.91
CA GLN A 38 -7.99 -16.48 1.12
C GLN A 38 -8.86 -16.98 2.27
N LEU A 39 -8.92 -16.25 3.39
CA LEU A 39 -9.76 -16.61 4.54
C LEU A 39 -11.25 -16.53 4.20
N HIS A 40 -11.69 -15.50 3.46
CA HIS A 40 -13.06 -15.43 2.96
C HIS A 40 -13.39 -16.61 2.05
N ALA A 41 -12.54 -16.87 1.05
CA ALA A 41 -12.75 -17.99 0.14
C ALA A 41 -12.79 -19.34 0.86
N LEU A 42 -11.95 -19.54 1.88
CA LEU A 42 -11.94 -20.75 2.70
C LEU A 42 -13.23 -20.88 3.53
N SER A 43 -13.68 -19.81 4.17
CA SER A 43 -14.93 -19.81 4.95
C SER A 43 -16.13 -20.14 4.07
N ASP A 44 -16.25 -19.50 2.90
CA ASP A 44 -17.35 -19.71 1.96
C ASP A 44 -17.34 -21.13 1.38
N ARG A 45 -16.16 -21.63 0.98
CA ARG A 45 -16.01 -23.01 0.51
C ARG A 45 -16.41 -24.02 1.58
N THR A 46 -16.02 -23.78 2.83
CA THR A 46 -16.33 -24.68 3.94
C THR A 46 -17.83 -24.66 4.26
N ARG A 47 -18.48 -23.49 4.19
CA ARG A 47 -19.93 -23.35 4.34
C ARG A 47 -20.68 -24.11 3.24
N SER A 48 -20.28 -23.91 1.98
CA SER A 48 -20.86 -24.63 0.83
C SER A 48 -20.70 -26.14 0.95
N LEU A 49 -19.56 -26.61 1.47
CA LEU A 49 -19.32 -28.02 1.74
C LEU A 49 -20.28 -28.55 2.82
N ALA A 50 -20.42 -27.84 3.94
CA ALA A 50 -21.32 -28.21 5.02
C ALA A 50 -22.78 -28.31 4.54
N GLU A 51 -23.23 -27.35 3.74
CA GLU A 51 -24.58 -27.34 3.14
C GLU A 51 -24.78 -28.53 2.19
N SER A 52 -23.79 -28.79 1.32
CA SER A 52 -23.84 -29.93 0.37
C SER A 52 -23.94 -31.27 1.08
N TYR A 53 -23.18 -31.46 2.17
CA TYR A 53 -23.26 -32.68 2.98
C TYR A 53 -24.54 -32.75 3.82
N GLY A 54 -25.02 -31.63 4.35
CA GLY A 54 -26.28 -31.56 5.09
C GLY A 54 -27.50 -31.88 4.23
N ALA A 55 -27.49 -31.52 2.95
CA ALA A 55 -28.56 -31.83 2.00
C ALA A 55 -28.61 -33.32 1.58
N ARG A 56 -27.58 -34.11 1.92
CA ARG A 56 -27.44 -35.50 1.45
C ARG A 56 -28.40 -36.44 2.18
N ARG A 57 -29.39 -36.98 1.46
CA ARG A 57 -30.38 -37.93 2.00
C ARG A 57 -29.99 -39.42 1.88
N GLY A 58 -28.77 -39.73 1.46
CA GLY A 58 -28.32 -41.10 1.14
C GLY A 58 -27.70 -41.89 2.29
N ALA A 59 -28.01 -41.58 3.56
CA ALA A 59 -27.48 -42.36 4.69
C ALA A 59 -28.12 -43.75 4.71
N ARG A 60 -27.31 -44.81 4.79
CA ARG A 60 -27.76 -46.21 4.73
C ARG A 60 -28.39 -46.70 6.05
N ASP A 61 -27.98 -46.11 7.17
CA ASP A 61 -28.45 -46.42 8.51
C ASP A 61 -28.30 -45.19 9.45
N GLY A 62 -28.76 -45.35 10.70
CA GLY A 62 -28.67 -44.29 11.72
C GLY A 62 -27.24 -43.96 12.15
N ALA A 63 -26.31 -44.91 12.09
CA ALA A 63 -24.91 -44.69 12.46
C ALA A 63 -24.22 -43.78 11.43
N ALA A 64 -24.43 -44.04 10.14
CA ALA A 64 -23.98 -43.22 9.03
C ALA A 64 -24.59 -41.80 9.10
N LEU A 65 -25.88 -41.70 9.47
CA LEU A 65 -26.53 -40.40 9.67
C LEU A 65 -25.88 -39.62 10.82
N GLY A 66 -25.60 -40.27 11.95
CA GLY A 66 -24.92 -39.63 13.09
C GLY A 66 -23.49 -39.19 12.76
N GLN A 67 -22.75 -39.98 11.97
CA GLN A 67 -21.42 -39.60 11.49
C GLN A 67 -21.48 -38.39 10.55
N LEU A 68 -22.45 -38.36 9.62
CA LEU A 68 -22.67 -37.23 8.73
C LEU A 68 -23.01 -35.95 9.51
N GLY A 69 -23.89 -36.05 10.51
CA GLY A 69 -24.24 -34.92 11.39
C GLY A 69 -23.02 -34.32 12.09
N ARG A 70 -22.20 -35.16 12.74
CA ARG A 70 -20.95 -34.72 13.40
C ARG A 70 -19.98 -34.06 12.42
N PHE A 71 -19.85 -34.61 11.21
CA PHE A 71 -19.00 -34.04 10.18
C PHE A 71 -19.47 -32.66 9.73
N VAL A 72 -20.78 -32.49 9.46
CA VAL A 72 -21.37 -31.18 9.10
C VAL A 72 -21.19 -30.16 10.22
N THR A 73 -21.42 -30.54 11.48
CA THR A 73 -21.15 -29.66 12.64
C THR A 73 -19.68 -29.26 12.72
N GLY A 74 -18.75 -30.19 12.46
CA GLY A 74 -17.32 -29.88 12.40
C GLY A 74 -16.99 -28.87 11.30
N LEU A 75 -17.55 -29.02 10.10
CA LEU A 75 -17.36 -28.06 9.00
C LEU A 75 -17.93 -26.67 9.35
N GLN A 76 -19.11 -26.62 9.97
CA GLN A 76 -19.71 -25.36 10.42
C GLN A 76 -18.84 -24.65 11.47
N ALA A 77 -18.27 -25.40 12.42
CA ALA A 77 -17.36 -24.85 13.42
C ALA A 77 -16.08 -24.27 12.77
N ILE A 78 -15.50 -24.98 11.80
CA ILE A 78 -14.36 -24.48 11.02
C ILE A 78 -14.73 -23.20 10.27
N ALA A 79 -15.85 -23.20 9.54
CA ALA A 79 -16.31 -22.03 8.79
C ALA A 79 -16.50 -20.79 9.68
N GLN A 80 -17.05 -20.99 10.89
CA GLN A 80 -17.24 -19.93 11.88
C GLN A 80 -15.90 -19.41 12.44
N SER A 81 -14.96 -20.31 12.76
CA SER A 81 -13.62 -19.91 13.20
C SER A 81 -12.90 -19.11 12.10
N THR A 82 -12.90 -19.61 10.87
CA THR A 82 -12.28 -18.91 9.73
C THR A 82 -12.93 -17.57 9.44
N ALA A 83 -14.25 -17.43 9.63
CA ALA A 83 -14.93 -16.14 9.53
C ALA A 83 -14.42 -15.16 10.63
N GLY A 84 -14.24 -15.64 11.85
CA GLY A 84 -13.59 -14.87 12.92
C GLY A 84 -12.15 -14.48 12.58
N ASP A 85 -11.40 -15.35 11.93
CA ASP A 85 -10.03 -15.08 11.47
C ASP A 85 -10.02 -14.04 10.36
N ALA A 86 -10.99 -14.09 9.43
CA ALA A 86 -11.17 -13.10 8.38
C ALA A 86 -11.44 -11.70 8.95
N LEU A 87 -12.22 -11.59 10.03
CA LEU A 87 -12.43 -10.30 10.71
C LEU A 87 -11.12 -9.72 11.29
N ARG A 88 -10.26 -10.57 11.84
CA ARG A 88 -8.93 -10.13 12.32
C ARG A 88 -8.00 -9.79 11.17
N ALA A 89 -8.02 -10.57 10.08
CA ALA A 89 -7.26 -10.25 8.88
C ALA A 89 -7.73 -8.94 8.23
N ARG A 90 -9.02 -8.61 8.33
CA ARG A 90 -9.60 -7.35 7.85
C ARG A 90 -8.99 -6.16 8.58
N SER A 91 -8.97 -6.19 9.91
CA SER A 91 -8.38 -5.08 10.69
C SER A 91 -6.88 -4.91 10.40
N ILE A 92 -6.15 -6.02 10.18
CA ILE A 92 -4.75 -5.97 9.77
C ILE A 92 -4.60 -5.36 8.37
N ALA A 93 -5.41 -5.79 7.40
CA ALA A 93 -5.38 -5.26 6.03
C ALA A 93 -5.69 -3.76 6.01
N ASP A 94 -6.72 -3.32 6.72
CA ASP A 94 -7.10 -1.91 6.84
C ASP A 94 -5.96 -1.08 7.47
N ALA A 95 -5.32 -1.60 8.53
CA ALA A 95 -4.16 -0.95 9.14
C ALA A 95 -2.96 -0.86 8.19
N LYS A 96 -2.70 -1.90 7.38
CA LYS A 96 -1.63 -1.88 6.38
C LYS A 96 -1.90 -0.93 5.23
N GLN A 97 -3.15 -0.81 4.80
CA GLN A 97 -3.55 0.20 3.82
C GLN A 97 -3.33 1.63 4.34
N GLN A 98 -3.65 1.89 5.61
CA GLN A 98 -3.37 3.19 6.24
C GLN A 98 -1.87 3.48 6.30
N GLN A 99 -1.05 2.50 6.66
CA GLN A 99 0.42 2.62 6.67
C GLN A 99 0.98 2.91 5.27
N LEU A 100 0.44 2.27 4.22
CA LEU A 100 0.79 2.56 2.84
C LEU A 100 0.44 4.01 2.47
N ALA A 101 -0.77 4.47 2.78
CA ALA A 101 -1.19 5.84 2.51
C ALA A 101 -0.32 6.88 3.23
N GLU A 102 0.12 6.60 4.46
CA GLU A 102 1.11 7.43 5.16
C GLU A 102 2.48 7.43 4.49
N ALA A 103 2.98 6.26 4.07
CA ALA A 103 4.26 6.13 3.38
C ALA A 103 4.27 6.90 2.05
N GLU A 104 3.16 6.84 1.31
CA GLU A 104 2.95 7.60 0.06
C GLU A 104 2.98 9.10 0.30
N ARG A 105 2.25 9.60 1.31
CA ARG A 105 2.28 11.02 1.71
C ARG A 105 3.69 11.48 2.08
N ARG A 106 4.42 10.68 2.86
CA ARG A 106 5.82 10.99 3.26
C ARG A 106 6.77 11.01 2.06
N ARG A 107 6.59 10.11 1.09
CA ARG A 107 7.37 10.06 -0.14
C ARG A 107 7.08 11.28 -1.02
N ALA A 108 5.81 11.62 -1.23
CA ALA A 108 5.41 12.81 -1.99
C ALA A 108 6.00 14.09 -1.40
N ALA A 109 5.86 14.30 -0.08
CA ALA A 109 6.43 15.48 0.60
C ALA A 109 7.97 15.56 0.48
N SER A 110 8.65 14.41 0.44
CA SER A 110 10.12 14.37 0.27
C SER A 110 10.52 14.70 -1.17
N GLN A 111 9.77 14.21 -2.14
CA GLN A 111 9.96 14.50 -3.57
C GLN A 111 9.74 15.99 -3.86
N GLU A 112 8.63 16.57 -3.39
CA GLU A 112 8.32 17.99 -3.55
C GLU A 112 9.44 18.90 -3.01
N ARG A 113 10.01 18.56 -1.85
CA ARG A 113 11.14 19.29 -1.26
C ARG A 113 12.40 19.20 -2.12
N ALA A 114 12.69 18.04 -2.69
CA ALA A 114 13.83 17.86 -3.58
C ALA A 114 13.66 18.68 -4.87
N GLU A 115 12.47 18.62 -5.49
CA GLU A 115 12.14 19.39 -6.70
C GLU A 115 12.22 20.90 -6.46
N LEU A 116 11.71 21.39 -5.33
CA LEU A 116 11.81 22.80 -4.97
C LEU A 116 13.27 23.24 -4.83
N GLN A 117 14.11 22.42 -4.19
CA GLN A 117 15.53 22.70 -4.05
C GLN A 117 16.27 22.72 -5.40
N GLU A 118 15.92 21.81 -6.31
CA GLU A 118 16.45 21.79 -7.68
C GLU A 118 16.06 23.06 -8.44
N ARG A 119 14.79 23.46 -8.38
CA ARG A 119 14.31 24.70 -9.01
C ARG A 119 15.03 25.94 -8.45
N MET A 120 15.28 26.00 -7.14
CA MET A 120 16.04 27.10 -6.54
C MET A 120 17.49 27.15 -7.01
N ILE A 121 18.17 26.00 -7.12
CA ILE A 121 19.54 25.93 -7.64
C ILE A 121 19.57 26.36 -9.12
N ALA A 122 18.62 25.88 -9.93
CA ALA A 122 18.52 26.24 -11.34
C ALA A 122 18.27 27.75 -11.54
N LYS A 123 17.37 28.35 -10.75
CA LYS A 123 17.13 29.80 -10.75
C LYS A 123 18.38 30.59 -10.36
N ALA A 124 19.11 30.15 -9.34
CA ALA A 124 20.34 30.81 -8.90
C ALA A 124 21.49 30.67 -9.91
N ALA A 125 21.45 29.66 -10.79
CA ALA A 125 22.44 29.46 -11.85
C ALA A 125 22.13 30.23 -13.14
N GLN A 126 20.94 30.83 -13.28
CA GLN A 126 20.64 31.71 -14.41
C GLN A 126 21.43 33.02 -14.27
N PRO A 127 22.28 33.40 -15.24
CA PRO A 127 23.00 34.65 -15.19
C PRO A 127 22.00 35.82 -15.27
N LEU A 128 22.12 36.79 -14.36
CA LEU A 128 21.46 38.08 -14.46
C LEU A 128 21.90 38.73 -15.77
N VAL A 129 20.99 38.83 -16.74
CA VAL A 129 21.19 39.66 -17.93
C VAL A 129 21.17 41.11 -17.44
N LEU A 130 22.33 41.61 -17.01
CA LEU A 130 22.56 43.04 -16.81
C LEU A 130 22.48 43.66 -18.20
N GLY A 131 21.30 44.18 -18.54
CA GLY A 131 21.07 44.92 -19.77
C GLY A 131 22.16 45.98 -19.91
N ALA A 132 22.97 45.85 -20.97
CA ALA A 132 24.01 46.81 -21.29
C ALA A 132 23.40 48.21 -21.32
N ARG A 133 23.95 49.09 -20.49
CA ARG A 133 23.63 50.51 -20.40
C ARG A 133 23.80 51.10 -21.80
N ARG A 134 22.72 51.52 -22.47
CA ARG A 134 22.84 52.33 -23.70
C ARG A 134 23.51 53.64 -23.31
N ALA A 135 24.76 53.81 -23.72
CA ALA A 135 25.37 55.12 -23.80
C ALA A 135 24.77 55.81 -25.04
N SER A 136 23.65 56.52 -24.87
CA SER A 136 23.19 57.47 -25.87
C SER A 136 24.05 58.73 -25.75
N GLY A 137 25.18 58.75 -26.44
CA GLY A 137 25.93 59.97 -26.71
C GLY A 137 25.15 60.84 -27.69
N THR A 138 24.95 62.10 -27.32
CA THR A 138 24.42 63.16 -28.18
C THR A 138 25.56 63.72 -29.02
N ASP A 139 25.56 63.42 -30.32
CA ASP A 139 26.34 64.17 -31.31
C ASP A 139 25.36 64.92 -32.21
N LEU A 140 25.26 66.23 -31.98
CA LEU A 140 24.72 67.22 -32.92
C LEU A 140 25.74 68.37 -32.95
N GLU A 141 26.68 68.28 -33.89
CA GLU A 141 27.31 69.43 -34.55
C GLU A 141 26.56 69.73 -35.86
#